data_AF-A0AAN7Z333-F1
#
_entry.id   AF-A0AAN7Z333-F1
#
_cell.length_a   1.000
_cell.length_b   1.000
_cell.length_c   1.000
_cell.angle_alpha   90.00
_cell.angle_beta   90.00
_cell.angle_gamma   90.00
#
_symmetry.space_group_name_H-M   'P 1'
#
loop_
_entity.id
_entity.type
_entity.pdbx_description
1 polymer ?
#
loop_
_entity_poly.entity_id
_entity_poly.type
_entity_poly.pdbx_seq_one_letter_code
_entity_poly.pdbx_strand_id
1 'polypeptide(L)'
;MAKIFCNRFLFNLYYQSYLYNRENQDEIDYKFKFGNIYIFECFFLSEIITIQEFISIYNDYERIFSKKKNKVLKLCLFNDKNGKAMVQYLIESKNYKFDINHFQLYIGKMCKRKADNSEFINYIIDCFKNHSFNYNCTNRIISKQEIEKQKSKPFSLKFQRILDCLENGKESCYKIIFDLSLDSIVDENGLDIPFKSYKNEIKTTRNQLLTRIVILGSNEMAKIYVNKFPNQQSKGGESLYFSHIRTYEKSIEPYETLVLNNILPCTHTIFVDYNILLKNSSVKYFKSFLENHLGFYTKVKGYTNPITTRIDEVKDLETLIYLENVRDKFKPEPLKFQSGSLLFHASLKMDFQLFKYLVESPFHNAKPTTLCYSDTSFDIVKYCFDNFQNYIFTDISFNRAFNGDLEFVKFIVDKFHSDGERILLSYRCIDRVCEKNYLHILIYILDNLPEIEISREPINDAIKNQNYEMVQLLKDRIPTKPKDKPTLYDSTIEKLKSYSKKDNRILSSLVGNPIYGKILNEKFGNTQSYFK
;
A
#
# COMPACT_ATOMS: atom_id res chain seq x y z
N MET A 1 8.22 -3.52 0.79
CA MET A 1 9.37 -2.69 1.20
C MET A 1 9.25 -2.15 2.62
N ALA A 2 8.15 -1.48 3.02
CA ALA A 2 8.03 -0.88 4.36
C ALA A 2 8.37 -1.83 5.53
N LYS A 3 7.91 -3.10 5.49
CA LYS A 3 8.21 -4.10 6.55
C LYS A 3 9.71 -4.43 6.73
N ILE A 4 10.52 -4.32 5.67
CA ILE A 4 11.97 -4.61 5.72
C ILE A 4 12.69 -3.57 6.58
N PHE A 5 12.30 -2.29 6.45
CA PHE A 5 12.90 -1.18 7.17
C PHE A 5 12.34 -0.99 8.58
N CYS A 6 11.42 -1.85 9.02
CA CYS A 6 10.97 -1.91 10.42
C CYS A 6 11.78 -2.93 11.25
N ASN A 7 12.62 -3.76 10.62
CA ASN A 7 13.44 -4.78 11.28
C ASN A 7 14.92 -4.34 11.33
N ARG A 8 15.53 -4.25 12.52
CA ARG A 8 16.91 -3.74 12.68
C ARG A 8 17.96 -4.56 11.95
N PHE A 9 17.82 -5.88 11.90
CA PHE A 9 18.75 -6.74 11.17
C PHE A 9 18.67 -6.46 9.66
N LEU A 10 17.47 -6.46 9.08
CA LEU A 10 17.29 -6.19 7.66
C LEU A 10 17.69 -4.76 7.27
N PHE A 11 17.35 -3.77 8.09
CA PHE A 11 17.81 -2.40 7.90
C PHE A 11 19.33 -2.30 7.90
N ASN A 12 20.01 -2.96 8.86
CA ASN A 12 21.47 -2.98 8.92
C ASN A 12 22.06 -3.62 7.67
N LEU A 13 21.50 -4.71 7.14
CA LEU A 13 21.97 -5.29 5.88
C LEU A 13 21.88 -4.29 4.72
N TYR A 14 20.78 -3.55 4.62
CA TYR A 14 20.61 -2.50 3.61
C TYR A 14 21.55 -1.30 3.82
N TYR A 15 21.76 -0.89 5.07
CA TYR A 15 22.67 0.21 5.41
C TYR A 15 24.14 -0.17 5.17
N GLN A 16 24.55 -1.38 5.52
CA GLN A 16 25.88 -1.91 5.23
C GLN A 16 26.11 -2.06 3.72
N SER A 17 25.09 -2.48 2.98
CA SER A 17 25.16 -2.46 1.51
C SER A 17 25.34 -1.03 0.97
N TYR A 18 24.67 -0.04 1.55
CA TYR A 18 24.91 1.37 1.22
C TYR A 18 26.35 1.82 1.54
N LEU A 19 26.87 1.54 2.73
CA LEU A 19 28.24 1.90 3.12
C LEU A 19 29.29 1.26 2.21
N TYR A 20 29.14 -0.04 1.94
CA TYR A 20 30.01 -0.76 1.01
C TYR A 20 30.00 -0.12 -0.38
N ASN A 21 28.82 0.23 -0.91
CA ASN A 21 28.73 0.85 -2.23
C ASN A 21 29.26 2.30 -2.25
N ARG A 22 29.15 3.03 -1.13
CA ARG A 22 29.70 4.38 -0.99
C ARG A 22 31.22 4.39 -1.14
N GLU A 23 31.88 3.34 -0.65
CA GLU A 23 33.35 3.23 -0.63
C GLU A 23 33.93 2.62 -1.92
N ASN A 24 33.10 1.99 -2.76
CA ASN A 24 33.52 1.27 -3.97
C ASN A 24 32.91 1.90 -5.25
N GLN A 25 32.95 3.23 -5.38
CA GLN A 25 32.29 3.97 -6.47
C GLN A 25 32.74 3.59 -7.89
N ASP A 26 33.93 3.00 -8.05
CA ASP A 26 34.54 2.73 -9.36
C ASP A 26 34.41 1.27 -9.86
N GLU A 27 33.99 0.30 -9.03
CA GLU A 27 34.13 -1.12 -9.41
C GLU A 27 32.85 -1.90 -9.74
N ILE A 28 31.64 -1.38 -9.50
CA ILE A 28 30.44 -2.21 -9.70
C ILE A 28 29.26 -1.44 -10.29
N ASP A 29 29.02 -1.66 -11.58
CA ASP A 29 27.82 -1.28 -12.34
C ASP A 29 26.59 -2.15 -11.96
N TYR A 30 26.42 -2.45 -10.66
CA TYR A 30 25.24 -3.15 -10.14
C TYR A 30 24.16 -2.16 -9.72
N LYS A 31 23.00 -2.36 -10.34
CA LYS A 31 21.71 -1.68 -10.19
C LYS A 31 21.09 -1.72 -8.78
N PHE A 32 21.80 -1.42 -7.69
CA PHE A 32 21.16 -0.72 -6.58
C PHE A 32 21.24 0.76 -6.88
N LYS A 33 20.44 1.21 -7.86
CA LYS A 33 20.30 2.63 -8.16
C LYS A 33 19.68 3.29 -6.94
N PHE A 34 20.52 3.73 -6.00
CA PHE A 34 20.18 4.74 -5.00
C PHE A 34 19.73 6.06 -5.68
N GLY A 35 19.83 6.19 -7.01
CA GLY A 35 19.04 7.18 -7.76
C GLY A 35 17.51 7.01 -7.65
N ASN A 36 17.01 5.88 -7.15
CA ASN A 36 15.60 5.66 -6.90
C ASN A 36 15.19 6.22 -5.53
N ILE A 37 14.54 7.37 -5.56
CA ILE A 37 14.06 8.10 -4.38
C ILE A 37 13.22 7.27 -3.41
N TYR A 38 12.56 6.21 -3.89
CA TYR A 38 11.75 5.32 -3.05
C TYR A 38 12.57 4.57 -2.00
N ILE A 39 13.84 4.26 -2.26
CA ILE A 39 14.72 3.60 -1.28
C ILE A 39 15.06 4.58 -0.15
N PHE A 40 15.42 5.82 -0.48
CA PHE A 40 15.66 6.86 0.52
C PHE A 40 14.41 7.22 1.31
N GLU A 41 13.23 7.20 0.68
CA GLU A 41 11.96 7.35 1.39
C GLU A 41 11.79 6.27 2.46
N CYS A 42 12.15 5.03 2.17
CA CYS A 42 12.09 3.94 3.14
C CYS A 42 13.12 4.13 4.27
N PHE A 43 14.33 4.62 3.99
CA PHE A 43 15.31 4.97 5.02
C PHE A 43 14.78 6.08 5.93
N PHE A 44 14.24 7.17 5.37
CA PHE A 44 13.81 8.33 6.17
C PHE A 44 12.51 8.07 6.94
N LEU A 45 11.65 7.16 6.47
CA LEU A 45 10.44 6.74 7.20
C LEU A 45 10.70 5.62 8.20
N SER A 46 11.88 5.01 8.19
CA SER A 46 12.25 3.92 9.11
C SER A 46 12.25 4.40 10.55
N GLU A 47 11.52 3.73 11.44
CA GLU A 47 11.53 4.05 12.87
C GLU A 47 12.86 3.68 13.55
N ILE A 48 13.74 2.93 12.88
CA ILE A 48 14.99 2.43 13.44
C ILE A 48 16.23 3.11 12.88
N ILE A 49 16.09 4.01 11.89
CA ILE A 49 17.21 4.82 11.39
C ILE A 49 17.70 5.77 12.50
N THR A 50 19.00 5.83 12.73
CA THR A 50 19.58 6.81 13.67
C THR A 50 19.78 8.17 13.01
N ILE A 51 19.94 9.22 13.81
CA ILE A 51 20.22 10.56 13.27
C ILE A 51 21.56 10.58 12.50
N GLN A 52 22.58 9.84 12.95
CA GLN A 52 23.88 9.75 12.28
C GLN A 52 23.76 9.05 10.92
N GLU A 53 23.00 7.94 10.87
CA GLU A 53 22.72 7.21 9.62
C GLU A 53 21.99 8.13 8.61
N PHE A 54 21.00 8.90 9.08
CA PHE A 54 20.29 9.90 8.28
C PHE A 54 21.22 10.99 7.75
N ILE A 55 22.05 11.59 8.60
CA ILE A 55 22.98 12.67 8.22
C ILE A 55 23.96 12.17 7.16
N SER A 56 24.52 10.96 7.33
CA SER A 56 25.42 10.34 6.36
C SER A 56 24.74 10.20 5.00
N ILE A 57 23.55 9.58 4.95
CA ILE A 57 22.81 9.38 3.70
C ILE A 57 22.42 10.72 3.07
N TYR A 58 21.98 11.70 3.87
CA TYR A 58 21.57 13.00 3.37
C TYR A 58 22.73 13.73 2.70
N ASN A 59 23.91 13.76 3.32
CA ASN A 59 25.09 14.45 2.79
C ASN A 59 25.57 13.84 1.48
N ASP A 60 25.67 12.51 1.40
CA ASP A 60 26.13 11.82 0.19
C ASP A 60 25.24 12.11 -1.03
N TYR A 61 23.96 12.36 -0.80
CA TYR A 61 22.97 12.64 -1.85
C TYR A 61 22.39 14.06 -1.78
N GLU A 62 23.11 15.00 -1.17
CA GLU A 62 22.63 16.37 -0.94
C GLU A 62 22.20 17.06 -2.23
N ARG A 63 22.93 16.86 -3.32
CA ARG A 63 22.58 17.41 -4.65
C ARG A 63 21.20 16.92 -5.16
N ILE A 64 20.80 15.70 -4.80
CA ILE A 64 19.50 15.13 -5.18
C ILE A 64 18.41 15.66 -4.24
N PHE A 65 18.69 15.67 -2.94
CA PHE A 65 17.73 16.09 -1.91
C PHE A 65 17.46 17.59 -1.90
N SER A 66 18.47 18.42 -2.19
CA SER A 66 18.32 19.88 -2.33
C SER A 66 17.37 20.29 -3.45
N LYS A 67 17.17 19.46 -4.48
CA LYS A 67 16.15 19.68 -5.53
C LYS A 67 14.74 19.25 -5.10
N LYS A 68 14.62 18.55 -3.98
CA LYS A 68 13.38 17.92 -3.48
C LYS A 68 13.17 18.21 -1.99
N LYS A 69 13.57 19.40 -1.52
CA LYS A 69 13.53 19.82 -0.11
C LYS A 69 12.18 19.50 0.56
N ASN A 70 11.09 19.85 -0.12
CA ASN A 70 9.74 19.65 0.39
C ASN A 70 9.40 18.18 0.65
N LYS A 71 9.88 17.30 -0.22
CA LYS A 71 9.66 15.86 -0.10
C LYS A 71 10.50 15.27 1.03
N VAL A 72 11.74 15.72 1.21
CA VAL A 72 12.62 15.28 2.30
C VAL A 72 12.07 15.72 3.65
N LEU A 73 11.70 17.00 3.78
CA LEU A 73 11.10 17.55 4.99
C LEU A 73 9.83 16.78 5.38
N LYS A 74 8.98 16.47 4.39
CA LYS A 74 7.79 15.63 4.58
C LYS A 74 8.11 14.25 5.17
N LEU A 75 9.18 13.58 4.70
CA LEU A 75 9.54 12.24 5.17
C LEU A 75 10.03 12.30 6.62
N CYS A 76 10.85 13.29 6.96
CA CYS A 76 11.31 13.52 8.33
C CYS A 76 10.15 13.82 9.28
N LEU A 77 9.15 14.61 8.84
CA LEU A 77 7.94 14.87 9.63
C LEU A 77 7.09 13.61 9.90
N PHE A 78 7.20 12.58 9.07
CA PHE A 78 6.48 11.31 9.25
C PHE A 78 7.30 10.22 9.95
N ASN A 79 8.53 10.53 10.35
CA ASN A 79 9.34 9.64 11.15
C ASN A 79 8.97 9.81 12.63
N ASP A 80 8.30 8.80 13.20
CA ASP A 80 7.73 8.88 14.54
C ASP A 80 8.79 8.85 15.66
N LYS A 81 10.00 8.33 15.39
CA LYS A 81 11.06 8.20 16.41
C LYS A 81 12.08 9.33 16.38
N ASN A 82 12.59 9.65 15.20
CA ASN A 82 13.72 10.57 15.02
C ASN A 82 13.36 11.82 14.19
N GLY A 83 12.08 12.01 13.87
CA GLY A 83 11.62 13.13 13.03
C GLY A 83 12.05 14.50 13.54
N LYS A 84 11.97 14.74 14.86
CA LYS A 84 12.42 16.00 15.49
C LYS A 84 13.89 16.30 15.19
N ALA A 85 14.78 15.35 15.49
CA ALA A 85 16.22 15.51 15.27
C ALA A 85 16.57 15.66 13.78
N MET A 86 15.87 14.93 12.89
CA MET A 86 16.07 15.06 11.45
C MET A 86 15.64 16.42 10.92
N VAL A 87 14.47 16.91 11.34
CA VAL A 87 13.98 18.25 10.97
C VAL A 87 14.92 19.32 11.50
N GLN A 88 15.38 19.19 12.75
CA GLN A 88 16.35 20.10 13.35
C GLN A 88 17.63 20.20 12.52
N TYR A 89 18.22 19.06 12.15
CA TYR A 89 19.38 19.04 11.26
C TYR A 89 19.12 19.74 9.92
N LEU A 90 17.98 19.48 9.28
CA LEU A 90 17.65 20.11 7.99
C LEU A 90 17.53 21.64 8.11
N ILE A 91 16.96 22.14 9.19
CA ILE A 91 16.80 23.58 9.44
C ILE A 91 18.16 24.20 9.76
N GLU A 92 18.81 23.72 10.81
CA GLU A 92 20.01 24.33 11.39
C GLU A 92 21.24 24.14 10.48
N SER A 93 21.42 22.93 9.95
CA SER A 93 22.61 22.59 9.16
C SER A 93 22.42 22.76 7.65
N LYS A 94 21.18 22.68 7.14
CA LYS A 94 20.89 22.72 5.69
C LYS A 94 20.01 23.89 5.25
N ASN A 95 19.66 24.79 6.17
CA ASN A 95 18.86 25.99 5.92
C ASN A 95 17.55 25.68 5.18
N TYR A 96 16.89 24.59 5.58
CA TYR A 96 15.55 24.28 5.11
C TYR A 96 14.58 25.30 5.70
N LYS A 97 13.63 25.73 4.87
CA LYS A 97 12.57 26.64 5.28
C LYS A 97 11.23 25.99 5.02
N PHE A 98 10.28 26.22 5.92
CA PHE A 98 8.92 25.74 5.73
C PHE A 98 8.16 26.65 4.76
N ASP A 99 7.29 26.04 3.95
CA ASP A 99 6.21 26.76 3.25
C ASP A 99 4.85 26.44 3.91
N ILE A 100 3.83 27.23 3.56
CA ILE A 100 2.48 27.09 4.13
C ILE A 100 1.79 25.77 3.77
N ASN A 101 2.11 25.17 2.61
CA ASN A 101 1.60 23.87 2.22
C ASN A 101 2.16 22.76 3.10
N HIS A 102 3.39 22.92 3.61
CA HIS A 102 3.93 21.98 4.60
C HIS A 102 3.13 22.04 5.91
N PHE A 103 2.81 23.24 6.36
CA PHE A 103 2.10 23.44 7.62
C PHE A 103 0.69 22.83 7.57
N GLN A 104 -0.10 23.14 6.53
CA GLN A 104 -1.48 22.68 6.38
C GLN A 104 -1.61 21.15 6.17
N LEU A 105 -0.75 20.54 5.35
CA LEU A 105 -0.85 19.12 5.02
C LEU A 105 -0.27 18.19 6.09
N TYR A 106 0.72 18.66 6.86
CA TYR A 106 1.51 17.78 7.73
C TYR A 106 1.08 17.86 9.19
N ILE A 107 0.73 19.03 9.73
CA ILE A 107 0.17 19.12 11.08
C ILE A 107 -1.14 18.32 11.17
N GLY A 108 -2.03 18.43 10.18
CA GLY A 108 -3.27 17.62 10.11
C GLY A 108 -3.06 16.11 10.02
N LYS A 109 -1.87 15.65 9.65
CA LYS A 109 -1.50 14.22 9.68
C LYS A 109 -0.77 13.83 10.96
N MET A 110 0.05 14.71 11.52
CA MET A 110 0.70 14.52 12.82
C MET A 110 -0.34 14.46 13.94
N CYS A 111 -1.35 15.35 13.94
CA CYS A 111 -2.42 15.36 14.95
C CYS A 111 -3.32 14.12 14.93
N LYS A 112 -3.32 13.32 13.85
CA LYS A 112 -4.05 12.04 13.77
C LYS A 112 -3.30 10.87 14.41
N ARG A 113 -1.99 11.00 14.62
CA ARG A 113 -1.13 9.94 15.17
C ARG A 113 -0.99 10.10 16.69
N LYS A 114 -2.07 9.83 17.45
CA LYS A 114 -2.16 9.78 18.94
C LYS A 114 -1.56 10.98 19.71
N ALA A 115 -1.84 11.04 21.02
CA ALA A 115 -1.64 12.20 21.89
C ALA A 115 -0.16 12.53 22.25
N ASP A 116 0.79 11.63 21.98
CA ASP A 116 2.16 11.70 22.52
C ASP A 116 3.14 12.56 21.71
N ASN A 117 2.66 13.33 20.73
CA ASN A 117 3.51 14.15 19.85
C ASN A 117 3.33 15.67 20.03
N SER A 118 2.72 16.11 21.14
CA SER A 118 2.50 17.54 21.42
C SER A 118 3.80 18.35 21.41
N GLU A 119 4.88 17.81 21.99
CA GLU A 119 6.20 18.44 21.99
C GLU A 119 6.77 18.58 20.58
N PHE A 120 6.66 17.54 19.75
CA PHE A 120 7.15 17.60 18.37
C PHE A 120 6.30 18.54 17.51
N ILE A 121 4.98 18.54 17.69
CA ILE A 121 4.08 19.48 17.01
C ILE A 121 4.42 20.93 17.39
N ASN A 122 4.63 21.22 18.68
CA ASN A 122 5.05 22.54 19.16
C ASN A 122 6.40 22.93 18.56
N TYR A 123 7.36 21.99 18.53
CA TYR A 123 8.64 22.21 17.87
C TYR A 123 8.49 22.55 16.38
N ILE A 124 7.62 21.87 15.63
CA ILE A 124 7.37 22.19 14.21
C ILE A 124 6.69 23.56 14.06
N ILE A 125 5.81 23.93 14.99
CA ILE A 125 5.19 25.26 15.04
C ILE A 125 6.26 26.33 15.25
N ASP A 126 7.16 26.16 16.23
CA ASP A 126 8.25 27.09 16.48
C ASP A 126 9.24 27.16 15.31
N CYS A 127 9.52 26.02 14.68
CA CYS A 127 10.32 25.98 13.46
C CYS A 127 9.66 26.74 12.32
N PHE A 128 8.34 26.65 12.18
CA PHE A 128 7.59 27.43 11.20
C PHE A 128 7.67 28.93 11.51
N LYS A 129 7.53 29.33 12.79
CA LYS A 129 7.69 30.73 13.21
C LYS A 129 9.09 31.24 12.84
N ASN A 130 10.14 30.53 13.25
CA ASN A 130 11.49 31.06 13.15
C ASN A 130 12.13 30.88 11.76
N HIS A 131 11.66 29.91 10.96
CA HIS A 131 12.34 29.47 9.73
C HIS A 131 11.42 29.35 8.50
N SER A 132 10.22 29.95 8.50
CA SER A 132 9.38 30.03 7.30
C SER A 132 9.79 31.19 6.37
N PHE A 133 9.65 30.98 5.05
CA PHE A 133 9.86 32.04 4.05
C PHE A 133 8.91 33.24 4.24
N ASN A 134 7.73 33.01 4.81
CA ASN A 134 6.66 34.00 4.87
C ASN A 134 6.43 34.60 6.27
N TYR A 135 7.05 34.07 7.32
CA TYR A 135 6.78 34.51 8.69
C TYR A 135 7.50 35.82 9.05
N ASN A 136 8.81 35.93 8.78
CA ASN A 136 9.58 37.15 9.10
C ASN A 136 9.29 38.36 8.20
N CYS A 137 8.51 38.19 7.13
CA CYS A 137 7.99 39.33 6.37
C CYS A 137 6.81 40.03 7.08
N THR A 138 6.28 39.47 8.17
CA THR A 138 5.08 39.99 8.85
C THR A 138 5.32 40.65 10.21
N ASN A 139 6.51 40.50 10.84
CA ASN A 139 6.78 40.95 12.23
C ASN A 139 7.90 41.99 12.41
N ARG A 140 8.21 42.85 11.42
CA ARG A 140 8.95 44.10 11.75
C ARG A 140 8.02 44.98 12.55
N ILE A 141 8.44 45.50 13.71
CA ILE A 141 7.68 46.51 14.49
C ILE A 141 7.33 47.65 13.55
N ILE A 142 6.05 47.75 13.21
CA ILE A 142 5.51 48.63 12.17
C ILE A 142 5.23 49.99 12.83
N SER A 143 5.87 51.04 12.35
CA SER A 143 5.54 52.41 12.77
C SER A 143 4.08 52.74 12.41
N LYS A 144 3.39 53.62 13.15
CA LYS A 144 1.99 54.01 12.85
C LYS A 144 1.77 54.42 11.38
N GLN A 145 2.79 55.00 10.73
CA GLN A 145 2.75 55.39 9.32
C GLN A 145 2.82 54.20 8.33
N GLU A 146 3.45 53.09 8.70
CA GLU A 146 3.46 51.87 7.88
C GLU A 146 2.19 51.03 8.05
N ILE A 147 1.47 51.14 9.19
CA ILE A 147 0.14 50.51 9.38
C ILE A 147 -0.86 51.09 8.37
N GLU A 148 -0.81 52.40 8.10
CA GLU A 148 -1.67 53.03 7.10
C GLU A 148 -1.27 52.66 5.67
N LYS A 149 0.02 52.47 5.37
CA LYS A 149 0.48 51.92 4.08
C LYS A 149 0.11 50.44 3.90
N GLN A 150 0.08 49.64 4.97
CA GLN A 150 -0.26 48.21 4.92
C GLN A 150 -1.76 47.90 4.82
N LYS A 151 -2.66 48.89 4.94
CA LYS A 151 -4.06 48.74 4.52
C LYS A 151 -4.21 48.35 3.04
N SER A 152 -3.14 48.44 2.25
CA SER A 152 -3.05 47.98 0.86
C SER A 152 -2.49 46.55 0.67
N LYS A 153 -2.04 45.85 1.73
CA LYS A 153 -1.59 44.44 1.67
C LYS A 153 -2.00 43.65 2.93
N PRO A 154 -2.95 42.69 2.87
CA PRO A 154 -3.74 42.26 4.03
C PRO A 154 -3.19 41.05 4.80
N PHE A 155 -1.98 40.59 4.50
CA PHE A 155 -1.49 39.32 5.01
C PHE A 155 -1.04 39.37 6.48
N SER A 156 -0.59 40.50 7.03
CA SER A 156 0.03 40.57 8.37
C SER A 156 -0.97 40.53 9.54
N LEU A 157 -2.14 41.17 9.43
CA LEU A 157 -3.19 41.16 10.48
C LEU A 157 -3.88 39.80 10.66
N LYS A 158 -3.80 38.92 9.65
CA LYS A 158 -4.46 37.60 9.66
C LYS A 158 -3.73 36.57 10.53
N PHE A 159 -2.42 36.72 10.75
CA PHE A 159 -1.61 35.77 11.53
C PHE A 159 -1.64 36.00 13.05
N GLN A 160 -2.00 37.20 13.51
CA GLN A 160 -2.01 37.51 14.94
C GLN A 160 -3.03 36.65 15.71
N ARG A 161 -4.23 36.43 15.15
CA ARG A 161 -5.25 35.55 15.76
C ARG A 161 -4.78 34.11 15.93
N ILE A 162 -3.95 33.61 15.01
CA ILE A 162 -3.38 32.25 15.05
C ILE A 162 -2.33 32.16 16.17
N LEU A 163 -1.51 33.21 16.35
CA LEU A 163 -0.54 33.30 17.43
C LEU A 163 -1.24 33.43 18.79
N ASP A 164 -2.29 34.24 18.88
CA ASP A 164 -3.10 34.39 20.09
C ASP A 164 -3.77 33.05 20.51
N CYS A 165 -4.16 32.20 19.55
CA CYS A 165 -4.73 30.87 19.85
C CYS A 165 -3.66 29.86 20.32
N LEU A 166 -2.43 29.96 19.80
CA LEU A 166 -1.29 29.11 20.17
C LEU A 166 -0.70 29.49 21.53
N GLU A 167 -0.58 30.79 21.83
CA GLU A 167 -0.02 31.29 23.10
C GLU A 167 -0.94 31.07 24.29
N ASN A 168 -2.26 31.03 24.06
CA ASN A 168 -3.23 30.84 25.15
C ASN A 168 -3.49 29.38 25.53
N GLY A 169 -2.87 28.39 24.84
CA GLY A 169 -2.95 26.96 25.19
C GLY A 169 -4.37 26.36 25.27
N LYS A 170 -5.38 27.07 24.75
CA LYS A 170 -6.80 26.81 25.03
C LYS A 170 -7.56 26.14 23.89
N GLU A 171 -6.99 26.04 22.68
CA GLU A 171 -7.71 25.54 21.51
C GLU A 171 -7.13 24.25 20.92
N SER A 172 -8.01 23.35 20.46
CA SER A 172 -7.58 22.10 19.83
C SER A 172 -6.78 22.38 18.54
N CYS A 173 -5.73 21.60 18.31
CA CYS A 173 -4.92 21.66 17.08
C CYS A 173 -5.77 21.63 15.79
N TYR A 174 -6.93 20.96 15.82
CA TYR A 174 -7.88 20.92 14.72
C TYR A 174 -8.49 22.28 14.37
N LYS A 175 -8.77 23.13 15.36
CA LYS A 175 -9.30 24.49 15.16
C LYS A 175 -8.27 25.40 14.50
N ILE A 176 -7.02 25.28 14.95
CA ILE A 176 -5.89 26.01 14.38
C ILE A 176 -5.68 25.62 12.90
N ILE A 177 -5.65 24.32 12.59
CA ILE A 177 -5.49 23.84 11.20
C ILE A 177 -6.69 24.25 10.33
N PHE A 178 -7.88 24.27 10.90
CA PHE A 178 -9.09 24.69 10.21
C PHE A 178 -9.05 26.18 9.83
N ASP A 179 -8.67 27.04 10.77
CA ASP A 179 -8.55 28.48 10.55
C ASP A 179 -7.46 28.79 9.52
N LEU A 180 -6.29 28.13 9.62
CA LEU A 180 -5.23 28.21 8.62
C LEU A 180 -5.67 27.77 7.22
N SER A 181 -6.57 26.79 7.15
CA SER A 181 -7.11 26.32 5.88
C SER A 181 -8.08 27.35 5.30
N LEU A 182 -8.95 27.96 6.11
CA LEU A 182 -9.86 29.02 5.66
C LEU A 182 -9.15 30.28 5.18
N ASP A 183 -8.08 30.69 5.85
CA ASP A 183 -7.34 31.91 5.49
C ASP A 183 -6.61 31.81 4.14
N SER A 184 -6.40 30.60 3.63
CA SER A 184 -5.86 30.34 2.30
C SER A 184 -6.92 30.29 1.19
N ILE A 185 -8.19 30.53 1.53
CA ILE A 185 -9.37 30.13 0.75
C ILE A 185 -10.38 31.28 0.57
N VAL A 186 -10.41 32.26 1.47
CA VAL A 186 -11.29 33.45 1.38
C VAL A 186 -10.49 34.76 1.39
N ASP A 187 -11.01 35.79 0.71
CA ASP A 187 -10.43 37.12 0.69
C ASP A 187 -10.69 37.87 2.01
N GLU A 188 -10.26 39.14 2.08
CA GLU A 188 -10.43 39.99 3.26
C GLU A 188 -11.88 40.33 3.61
N ASN A 189 -12.81 40.11 2.69
CA ASN A 189 -14.24 40.32 2.88
C ASN A 189 -14.99 39.02 3.20
N GLY A 190 -14.27 37.90 3.34
CA GLY A 190 -14.84 36.58 3.55
C GLY A 190 -15.46 35.98 2.29
N LEU A 191 -15.14 36.51 1.11
CA LEU A 191 -15.58 35.98 -0.18
C LEU A 191 -14.61 34.88 -0.65
N ASP A 192 -15.14 33.82 -1.28
CA ASP A 192 -14.33 32.72 -1.80
C ASP A 192 -13.31 33.24 -2.84
N ILE A 193 -12.01 32.97 -2.63
CA ILE A 193 -10.98 33.26 -3.64
C ILE A 193 -11.21 32.25 -4.79
N PRO A 194 -11.45 32.68 -6.03
CA PRO A 194 -11.64 31.75 -7.14
C PRO A 194 -10.31 31.06 -7.52
N PHE A 195 -10.34 29.74 -7.71
CA PHE A 195 -9.17 28.97 -8.20
C PHE A 195 -9.49 28.27 -9.53
N LYS A 196 -8.55 28.33 -10.49
CA LYS A 196 -8.63 27.60 -11.76
C LYS A 196 -8.20 26.15 -11.58
N SER A 197 -9.14 25.21 -11.73
CA SER A 197 -8.80 23.79 -11.80
C SER A 197 -8.13 23.43 -13.14
N TYR A 198 -7.49 22.25 -13.22
CA TYR A 198 -6.82 21.72 -14.43
C TYR A 198 -7.73 21.63 -15.67
N LYS A 199 -9.06 21.78 -15.52
CA LYS A 199 -10.07 21.77 -16.59
C LYS A 199 -10.69 23.14 -16.89
N ASN A 200 -10.06 24.26 -16.49
CA ASN A 200 -10.56 25.63 -16.70
C ASN A 200 -11.89 25.99 -16.00
N GLU A 201 -12.46 25.11 -15.16
CA GLU A 201 -13.59 25.47 -14.29
C GLU A 201 -13.13 26.36 -13.13
N ILE A 202 -13.85 27.48 -12.92
CA ILE A 202 -13.73 28.34 -11.74
C ILE A 202 -14.53 27.69 -10.61
N LYS A 203 -13.85 27.29 -9.52
CA LYS A 203 -14.46 26.64 -8.35
C LYS A 203 -14.32 27.51 -7.10
N THR A 204 -15.25 27.41 -6.16
CA THR A 204 -15.12 28.02 -4.83
C THR A 204 -14.21 27.18 -3.95
N THR A 205 -13.33 27.84 -3.22
CA THR A 205 -12.23 27.19 -2.51
C THR A 205 -12.74 26.51 -1.21
N ARG A 206 -13.91 26.92 -0.70
CA ARG A 206 -14.64 26.26 0.38
C ARG A 206 -15.05 24.80 0.07
N ASN A 207 -15.38 24.47 -1.18
CA ASN A 207 -15.65 23.09 -1.59
C ASN A 207 -14.39 22.20 -1.47
N GLN A 208 -13.20 22.77 -1.64
CA GLN A 208 -11.94 22.04 -1.44
C GLN A 208 -11.68 21.77 0.05
N LEU A 209 -12.04 22.69 0.95
CA LEU A 209 -11.95 22.46 2.39
C LEU A 209 -12.88 21.32 2.82
N LEU A 210 -14.14 21.33 2.36
CA LEU A 210 -15.09 20.23 2.60
C LEU A 210 -14.55 18.90 2.06
N THR A 211 -14.00 18.90 0.84
CA THR A 211 -13.33 17.74 0.23
C THR A 211 -12.18 17.25 1.11
N ARG A 212 -11.34 18.15 1.63
CA ARG A 212 -10.21 17.79 2.50
C ARG A 212 -10.70 17.24 3.84
N ILE A 213 -11.71 17.82 4.47
CA ILE A 213 -12.29 17.34 5.73
C ILE A 213 -12.76 15.89 5.56
N VAL A 214 -13.49 15.62 4.49
CA VAL A 214 -14.01 14.27 4.17
C VAL A 214 -12.89 13.29 3.83
N ILE A 215 -11.94 13.64 2.94
CA ILE A 215 -10.78 12.78 2.60
C ILE A 215 -9.95 12.49 3.86
N LEU A 216 -9.76 13.49 4.72
CA LEU A 216 -9.00 13.35 5.95
C LEU A 216 -9.76 12.47 6.96
N GLY A 217 -11.07 12.33 6.86
CA GLY A 217 -11.84 11.57 7.84
C GLY A 217 -11.85 12.24 9.22
N SER A 218 -11.90 13.58 9.26
CA SER A 218 -11.76 14.35 10.49
C SER A 218 -13.12 14.89 10.97
N ASN A 219 -13.75 14.19 11.91
CA ASN A 219 -15.03 14.62 12.49
C ASN A 219 -14.91 15.94 13.22
N GLU A 220 -13.79 16.17 13.91
CA GLU A 220 -13.57 17.43 14.63
C GLU A 220 -13.50 18.61 13.67
N MET A 221 -12.84 18.47 12.53
CA MET A 221 -12.86 19.53 11.50
C MET A 221 -14.25 19.71 10.88
N ALA A 222 -15.03 18.64 10.72
CA ALA A 222 -16.41 18.74 10.27
C ALA A 222 -17.28 19.50 11.27
N LYS A 223 -17.19 19.18 12.58
CA LYS A 223 -17.89 19.89 13.65
C LYS A 223 -17.51 21.37 13.72
N ILE A 224 -16.21 21.67 13.64
CA ILE A 224 -15.72 23.06 13.61
C ILE A 224 -16.27 23.79 12.40
N TYR A 225 -16.28 23.14 11.23
CA TYR A 225 -16.86 23.72 10.01
C TYR A 225 -18.35 24.01 10.19
N VAL A 226 -19.13 23.05 10.70
CA VAL A 226 -20.56 23.20 10.97
C VAL A 226 -20.83 24.39 11.89
N ASN A 227 -20.08 24.50 12.98
CA ASN A 227 -20.25 25.58 13.95
C ASN A 227 -19.92 26.95 13.36
N LYS A 228 -18.94 27.02 12.45
CA LYS A 228 -18.50 28.28 11.84
C LYS A 228 -19.39 28.71 10.66
N PHE A 229 -19.99 27.76 9.95
CA PHE A 229 -20.83 28.01 8.78
C PHE A 229 -22.17 27.26 8.86
N PRO A 230 -23.01 27.56 9.86
CA PRO A 230 -24.28 26.87 10.03
C PRO A 230 -25.20 27.15 8.83
N ASN A 231 -25.85 26.11 8.31
CA ASN A 231 -26.86 26.17 7.24
C ASN A 231 -26.36 26.73 5.88
N GLN A 232 -25.05 26.89 5.70
CA GLN A 232 -24.51 27.39 4.44
C GLN A 232 -24.28 26.23 3.46
N GLN A 233 -25.27 25.96 2.61
CA GLN A 233 -25.16 24.93 1.56
C GLN A 233 -24.00 25.23 0.63
N SER A 234 -23.17 24.21 0.38
CA SER A 234 -22.12 24.30 -0.64
C SER A 234 -22.75 24.36 -2.04
N LYS A 235 -22.48 25.41 -2.82
CA LYS A 235 -22.81 25.44 -4.25
C LYS A 235 -21.76 24.63 -5.00
N GLY A 236 -22.14 23.52 -5.65
CA GLY A 236 -21.26 22.77 -6.56
C GLY A 236 -20.95 21.32 -6.16
N GLY A 237 -21.99 20.50 -5.97
CA GLY A 237 -21.88 19.06 -5.72
C GLY A 237 -21.11 18.28 -6.79
N GLU A 238 -20.88 18.86 -7.98
CA GLU A 238 -20.10 18.25 -9.07
C GLU A 238 -18.57 18.31 -8.83
N SER A 239 -18.09 19.12 -7.88
CA SER A 239 -16.65 19.44 -7.75
C SER A 239 -15.85 18.56 -6.78
N LEU A 240 -16.52 17.75 -5.96
CA LEU A 240 -15.93 16.77 -5.05
C LEU A 240 -15.48 15.48 -5.78
N TYR A 241 -15.62 15.45 -7.11
CA TYR A 241 -15.30 14.31 -8.00
C TYR A 241 -13.85 13.81 -7.88
N PHE A 242 -12.91 14.66 -7.48
CA PHE A 242 -11.50 14.25 -7.35
C PHE A 242 -11.20 13.40 -6.12
N SER A 243 -12.13 13.27 -5.18
CA SER A 243 -11.97 12.44 -3.97
C SER A 243 -12.45 10.99 -4.13
N HIS A 244 -13.07 10.66 -5.27
CA HIS A 244 -13.64 9.34 -5.61
C HIS A 244 -12.68 8.15 -5.49
N ILE A 245 -11.37 8.37 -5.61
CA ILE A 245 -10.38 7.28 -5.66
C ILE A 245 -9.86 6.92 -4.26
N ARG A 246 -10.24 7.68 -3.22
CA ARG A 246 -9.69 7.55 -1.85
C ARG A 246 -10.74 7.68 -0.76
N THR A 247 -11.97 7.24 -1.01
CA THR A 247 -12.94 7.07 0.08
C THR A 247 -12.47 5.96 1.00
N TYR A 248 -12.08 6.34 2.20
CA TYR A 248 -11.75 5.41 3.27
C TYR A 248 -12.96 5.31 4.21
N GLU A 249 -13.04 4.23 4.99
CA GLU A 249 -14.00 4.06 6.10
C GLU A 249 -14.13 5.32 6.97
N LYS A 250 -13.01 6.02 7.19
CA LYS A 250 -12.92 7.25 8.00
C LYS A 250 -13.63 8.46 7.39
N SER A 251 -13.96 8.43 6.10
CA SER A 251 -14.59 9.56 5.39
C SER A 251 -16.10 9.63 5.58
N ILE A 252 -16.74 8.54 6.03
CA ILE A 252 -18.21 8.47 6.12
C ILE A 252 -18.74 9.36 7.26
N GLU A 253 -18.21 9.22 8.47
CA GLU A 253 -18.67 9.97 9.64
C GLU A 253 -18.57 11.51 9.53
N PRO A 254 -17.47 12.12 9.01
CA PRO A 254 -17.43 13.56 8.85
C PRO A 254 -18.34 14.02 7.71
N TYR A 255 -18.58 13.18 6.71
CA TYR A 255 -19.53 13.48 5.65
C TYR A 255 -20.97 13.43 6.16
N GLU A 256 -21.35 12.41 6.93
CA GLU A 256 -22.65 12.32 7.61
C GLU A 256 -22.88 13.55 8.50
N THR A 257 -21.86 13.98 9.25
CA THR A 257 -21.89 15.23 10.02
C THR A 257 -22.20 16.46 9.15
N LEU A 258 -21.60 16.57 7.98
CA LEU A 258 -21.83 17.70 7.06
C LEU A 258 -23.20 17.62 6.36
N VAL A 259 -23.71 16.42 6.08
CA VAL A 259 -25.05 16.20 5.50
C VAL A 259 -26.14 16.52 6.52
N LEU A 260 -26.01 16.03 7.76
CA LEU A 260 -26.95 16.30 8.86
C LEU A 260 -27.15 17.79 9.14
N ASN A 261 -26.14 18.61 8.83
CA ASN A 261 -26.16 20.06 9.03
C ASN A 261 -26.47 20.85 7.74
N ASN A 262 -27.00 20.19 6.71
CA ASN A 262 -27.38 20.80 5.43
C ASN A 262 -26.23 21.53 4.71
N ILE A 263 -24.98 21.11 4.94
CA ILE A 263 -23.80 21.73 4.32
C ILE A 263 -23.48 21.06 2.99
N LEU A 264 -23.55 19.72 2.97
CA LEU A 264 -23.39 18.91 1.77
C LEU A 264 -24.71 18.23 1.39
N PRO A 265 -25.03 18.09 0.09
CA PRO A 265 -26.17 17.30 -0.33
C PRO A 265 -25.90 15.80 -0.07
N CYS A 266 -26.92 15.05 0.34
CA CYS A 266 -26.86 13.58 0.48
C CYS A 266 -26.71 12.85 -0.87
N THR A 267 -26.90 13.54 -1.99
CA THR A 267 -26.84 13.01 -3.36
C THR A 267 -25.43 13.02 -3.96
N HIS A 268 -24.39 13.13 -3.14
CA HIS A 268 -23.03 13.21 -3.66
C HIS A 268 -22.58 11.87 -4.28
N THR A 269 -22.00 11.90 -5.47
CA THR A 269 -21.66 10.71 -6.28
C THR A 269 -20.76 9.69 -5.56
N ILE A 270 -19.96 10.14 -4.58
CA ILE A 270 -19.12 9.26 -3.73
C ILE A 270 -19.96 8.24 -2.94
N PHE A 271 -21.16 8.63 -2.51
CA PHE A 271 -22.03 7.85 -1.64
C PHE A 271 -23.29 7.37 -2.37
N VAL A 272 -23.59 7.94 -3.53
CA VAL A 272 -24.60 7.42 -4.44
C VAL A 272 -24.08 6.20 -5.20
N ASP A 273 -22.77 6.07 -5.46
CA ASP A 273 -22.21 4.82 -5.97
C ASP A 273 -21.96 3.81 -4.84
N TYR A 274 -22.99 3.03 -4.52
CA TYR A 274 -22.90 1.98 -3.52
C TYR A 274 -21.75 1.01 -3.78
N ASN A 275 -21.38 0.71 -5.03
CA ASN A 275 -20.29 -0.25 -5.27
C ASN A 275 -18.97 0.22 -4.64
N ILE A 276 -18.67 1.52 -4.75
CA ILE A 276 -17.46 2.08 -4.16
C ILE A 276 -17.53 2.01 -2.63
N LEU A 277 -18.68 2.37 -2.05
CA LEU A 277 -18.90 2.32 -0.61
C LEU A 277 -18.77 0.89 -0.07
N LEU A 278 -19.43 -0.07 -0.72
CA LEU A 278 -19.51 -1.47 -0.31
C LEU A 278 -18.21 -2.23 -0.52
N LYS A 279 -17.42 -1.91 -1.55
CA LYS A 279 -16.10 -2.51 -1.79
C LYS A 279 -15.07 -2.05 -0.76
N ASN A 280 -15.16 -0.79 -0.32
CA ASN A 280 -14.09 -0.14 0.44
C ASN A 280 -14.39 0.03 1.92
N SER A 281 -15.65 -0.06 2.36
CA SER A 281 -16.04 0.20 3.74
C SER A 281 -16.87 -0.92 4.32
N SER A 282 -16.59 -1.25 5.58
CA SER A 282 -17.43 -2.13 6.38
C SER A 282 -18.77 -1.48 6.71
N VAL A 283 -19.83 -2.28 6.76
CA VAL A 283 -21.20 -1.84 7.08
C VAL A 283 -21.31 -1.01 8.34
N LYS A 284 -20.52 -1.30 9.37
CA LYS A 284 -20.52 -0.52 10.62
C LYS A 284 -20.30 0.98 10.41
N TYR A 285 -19.61 1.37 9.34
CA TYR A 285 -19.34 2.77 9.04
C TYR A 285 -20.45 3.45 8.24
N PHE A 286 -21.19 2.72 7.41
CA PHE A 286 -22.19 3.33 6.53
C PHE A 286 -23.64 2.96 6.84
N LYS A 287 -23.90 2.03 7.78
CA LYS A 287 -25.26 1.57 8.10
C LYS A 287 -26.20 2.72 8.46
N SER A 288 -25.83 3.54 9.46
CA SER A 288 -26.61 4.73 9.86
C SER A 288 -26.86 5.64 8.67
N PHE A 289 -25.80 5.92 7.91
CA PHE A 289 -25.87 6.80 6.76
C PHE A 289 -26.81 6.28 5.66
N LEU A 290 -26.78 4.98 5.37
CA LEU A 290 -27.69 4.32 4.44
C LEU A 290 -29.14 4.34 4.95
N GLU A 291 -29.37 3.94 6.20
CA GLU A 291 -30.72 3.82 6.77
C GLU A 291 -31.41 5.18 6.96
N ASN A 292 -30.66 6.20 7.39
CA ASN A 292 -31.22 7.50 7.80
C ASN A 292 -31.13 8.59 6.72
N HIS A 293 -30.20 8.48 5.76
CA HIS A 293 -29.89 9.59 4.84
C HIS A 293 -29.97 9.24 3.37
N LEU A 294 -29.35 8.15 2.92
CA LEU A 294 -29.44 7.73 1.52
C LEU A 294 -30.79 7.06 1.21
N GLY A 295 -31.31 6.30 2.17
CA GLY A 295 -32.45 5.43 1.98
C GLY A 295 -32.15 4.27 1.02
N PHE A 296 -33.14 3.38 0.87
CA PHE A 296 -33.03 2.19 0.04
C PHE A 296 -33.49 2.46 -1.40
N TYR A 297 -32.87 3.41 -2.08
CA TYR A 297 -33.22 3.76 -3.46
C TYR A 297 -32.05 3.48 -4.42
N THR A 298 -32.28 2.70 -5.47
CA THR A 298 -31.32 2.35 -6.53
C THR A 298 -31.33 3.34 -7.70
N LYS A 299 -32.25 4.31 -7.68
CA LYS A 299 -32.29 5.45 -8.59
C LYS A 299 -32.51 6.75 -7.83
N VAL A 300 -31.51 7.61 -7.77
CA VAL A 300 -31.65 8.99 -7.27
C VAL A 300 -32.05 9.88 -8.44
N LYS A 301 -33.18 10.60 -8.34
CA LYS A 301 -33.66 11.50 -9.40
C LYS A 301 -32.54 12.50 -9.79
N GLY A 302 -32.21 12.57 -11.08
CA GLY A 302 -31.24 13.54 -11.64
C GLY A 302 -29.84 13.00 -11.92
N TYR A 303 -29.50 11.77 -11.51
CA TYR A 303 -28.22 11.14 -11.84
C TYR A 303 -28.44 9.96 -12.80
N THR A 304 -27.72 9.98 -13.92
CA THR A 304 -27.88 9.03 -15.04
C THR A 304 -27.21 7.68 -14.83
N ASN A 305 -26.41 7.51 -13.77
CA ASN A 305 -25.85 6.21 -13.42
C ASN A 305 -26.79 5.51 -12.42
N PRO A 306 -27.52 4.47 -12.86
CA PRO A 306 -28.22 3.62 -11.91
C PRO A 306 -27.16 3.03 -10.97
N ILE A 307 -27.44 3.09 -9.67
CA ILE A 307 -26.80 2.20 -8.72
C ILE A 307 -26.95 0.81 -9.32
N THR A 308 -25.86 0.13 -9.62
CA THR A 308 -25.99 -1.22 -10.14
C THR A 308 -26.71 -2.00 -9.06
N THR A 309 -27.90 -2.50 -9.36
CA THR A 309 -28.59 -3.46 -8.48
C THR A 309 -27.75 -4.72 -8.30
N ARG A 310 -26.68 -4.88 -9.07
CA ARG A 310 -25.73 -5.98 -9.04
C ARG A 310 -24.58 -5.66 -8.09
N ILE A 311 -24.49 -6.41 -7.01
CA ILE A 311 -23.37 -6.43 -6.07
C ILE A 311 -22.41 -7.54 -6.51
N ASP A 312 -21.21 -7.17 -6.93
CA ASP A 312 -20.18 -8.10 -7.42
C ASP A 312 -19.02 -8.28 -6.43
N GLU A 313 -18.88 -7.39 -5.46
CA GLU A 313 -17.82 -7.38 -4.48
C GLU A 313 -18.27 -6.65 -3.20
N VAL A 314 -17.84 -7.16 -2.05
CA VAL A 314 -18.03 -6.52 -0.74
C VAL A 314 -16.70 -6.44 0.02
N LYS A 315 -16.67 -5.56 1.02
CA LYS A 315 -15.52 -5.39 1.91
C LYS A 315 -15.30 -6.60 2.81
N ASP A 316 -16.38 -7.10 3.43
CA ASP A 316 -16.35 -8.14 4.45
C ASP A 316 -17.70 -8.90 4.54
N LEU A 317 -17.72 -9.99 5.31
CA LEU A 317 -18.89 -10.83 5.55
C LEU A 317 -20.04 -10.10 6.24
N GLU A 318 -19.75 -9.25 7.24
CA GLU A 318 -20.77 -8.49 7.96
C GLU A 318 -21.57 -7.60 7.00
N THR A 319 -20.88 -6.98 6.05
CA THR A 319 -21.47 -6.16 5.00
C THR A 319 -22.37 -6.98 4.09
N LEU A 320 -21.94 -8.17 3.66
CA LEU A 320 -22.78 -9.05 2.84
C LEU A 320 -24.06 -9.45 3.56
N ILE A 321 -23.95 -9.94 4.80
CA ILE A 321 -25.09 -10.38 5.62
C ILE A 321 -26.10 -9.23 5.80
N TYR A 322 -25.61 -8.03 6.13
CA TYR A 322 -26.48 -6.87 6.26
C TYR A 322 -27.20 -6.56 4.95
N LEU A 323 -26.49 -6.51 3.82
CA LEU A 323 -27.08 -6.20 2.52
C LEU A 323 -28.12 -7.24 2.09
N GLU A 324 -27.89 -8.52 2.38
CA GLU A 324 -28.86 -9.58 2.16
C GLU A 324 -30.13 -9.34 2.99
N ASN A 325 -30.00 -8.96 4.27
CA ASN A 325 -31.13 -8.66 5.16
C ASN A 325 -31.96 -7.44 4.73
N VAL A 326 -31.33 -6.47 4.06
CA VAL A 326 -32.03 -5.25 3.59
C VAL A 326 -32.33 -5.26 2.09
N ARG A 327 -32.04 -6.36 1.37
CA ARG A 327 -32.10 -6.41 -0.10
C ARG A 327 -33.44 -5.96 -0.68
N ASP A 328 -34.54 -6.34 -0.03
CA ASP A 328 -35.91 -6.13 -0.53
C ASP A 328 -36.43 -4.72 -0.21
N LYS A 329 -35.73 -4.00 0.67
CA LYS A 329 -35.98 -2.58 0.94
C LYS A 329 -35.55 -1.71 -0.24
N PHE A 330 -34.59 -2.15 -1.06
CA PHE A 330 -34.11 -1.40 -2.22
C PHE A 330 -35.18 -1.27 -3.32
N LYS A 331 -35.36 -0.03 -3.82
CA LYS A 331 -36.36 0.33 -4.85
C LYS A 331 -35.76 1.13 -6.01
N PRO A 332 -36.23 0.98 -7.27
CA PRO A 332 -37.41 0.20 -7.65
C PRO A 332 -37.21 -1.32 -7.64
N GLU A 333 -35.97 -1.79 -7.74
CA GLU A 333 -35.65 -3.22 -7.75
C GLU A 333 -34.82 -3.60 -6.51
N PRO A 334 -35.04 -4.81 -5.95
CA PRO A 334 -34.17 -5.39 -4.93
C PRO A 334 -32.71 -5.52 -5.39
N LEU A 335 -31.80 -5.62 -4.42
CA LEU A 335 -30.40 -5.97 -4.71
C LEU A 335 -30.29 -7.40 -5.28
N LYS A 336 -29.41 -7.54 -6.27
CA LYS A 336 -29.01 -8.77 -6.95
C LYS A 336 -27.54 -9.01 -6.65
N PHE A 337 -27.19 -10.23 -6.26
CA PHE A 337 -25.82 -10.58 -5.91
C PHE A 337 -25.22 -11.44 -7.03
N GLN A 338 -24.02 -11.07 -7.50
CA GLN A 338 -23.27 -11.86 -8.48
C GLN A 338 -22.38 -12.84 -7.74
N SER A 339 -22.94 -13.99 -7.35
CA SER A 339 -22.26 -15.02 -6.55
C SER A 339 -20.89 -15.44 -7.09
N GLY A 340 -20.75 -15.62 -8.41
CA GLY A 340 -19.47 -15.95 -9.04
C GLY A 340 -18.39 -14.88 -8.86
N SER A 341 -18.77 -13.59 -8.98
CA SER A 341 -17.88 -12.45 -8.75
C SER A 341 -17.53 -12.32 -7.27
N LEU A 342 -18.52 -12.47 -6.39
CA LEU A 342 -18.32 -12.40 -4.94
C LEU A 342 -17.36 -13.50 -4.45
N LEU A 343 -17.51 -14.73 -4.94
CA LEU A 343 -16.59 -15.83 -4.65
C LEU A 343 -15.18 -15.56 -5.20
N PHE A 344 -15.08 -15.03 -6.42
CA PHE A 344 -13.80 -14.61 -7.01
C PHE A 344 -13.08 -13.62 -6.12
N HIS A 345 -13.77 -12.56 -5.69
CA HIS A 345 -13.19 -11.53 -4.83
C HIS A 345 -12.88 -12.03 -3.42
N ALA A 346 -13.73 -12.87 -2.81
CA ALA A 346 -13.46 -13.49 -1.52
C ALA A 346 -12.19 -14.35 -1.57
N SER A 347 -12.02 -15.13 -2.64
CA SER A 347 -10.82 -15.93 -2.85
C SER A 347 -9.56 -15.07 -3.04
N LEU A 348 -9.62 -14.04 -3.91
CA LEU A 348 -8.48 -13.15 -4.12
C LEU A 348 -8.06 -12.42 -2.83
N LYS A 349 -9.03 -12.07 -1.99
CA LYS A 349 -8.78 -11.46 -0.67
C LYS A 349 -8.36 -12.47 0.40
N MET A 350 -8.36 -13.78 0.08
CA MET A 350 -8.08 -14.86 1.02
C MET A 350 -9.04 -14.85 2.23
N ASP A 351 -10.26 -14.32 2.06
CA ASP A 351 -11.26 -14.22 3.13
C ASP A 351 -12.06 -15.51 3.22
N PHE A 352 -11.57 -16.45 4.03
CA PHE A 352 -12.17 -17.77 4.18
C PHE A 352 -13.62 -17.72 4.71
N GLN A 353 -13.94 -16.81 5.63
CA GLN A 353 -15.28 -16.75 6.23
C GLN A 353 -16.31 -16.23 5.23
N LEU A 354 -15.96 -15.18 4.49
CA LEU A 354 -16.80 -14.68 3.40
C LEU A 354 -16.96 -15.74 2.30
N PHE A 355 -15.87 -16.39 1.92
CA PHE A 355 -15.89 -17.46 0.92
C PHE A 355 -16.81 -18.61 1.34
N LYS A 356 -16.64 -19.12 2.56
CA LYS A 356 -17.45 -20.21 3.11
C LYS A 356 -18.93 -19.85 3.14
N TYR A 357 -19.27 -18.66 3.64
CA TYR A 357 -20.65 -18.17 3.66
C TYR A 357 -21.28 -18.15 2.26
N LEU A 358 -20.56 -17.64 1.26
CA LEU A 358 -21.04 -17.55 -0.12
C LEU A 358 -21.31 -18.92 -0.74
N VAL A 359 -20.50 -19.92 -0.39
CA VAL A 359 -20.63 -21.29 -0.89
C VAL A 359 -21.79 -22.04 -0.19
N GLU A 360 -21.97 -21.82 1.11
CA GLU A 360 -23.00 -22.49 1.93
C GLU A 360 -24.38 -21.82 1.82
N SER A 361 -24.44 -20.58 1.34
CA SER A 361 -25.69 -19.81 1.33
C SER A 361 -26.68 -20.33 0.28
N PRO A 362 -27.96 -20.54 0.66
CA PRO A 362 -28.99 -21.09 -0.22
C PRO A 362 -29.39 -20.14 -1.36
N PHE A 363 -28.93 -18.89 -1.34
CA PHE A 363 -29.21 -17.90 -2.38
C PHE A 363 -28.22 -17.99 -3.57
N HIS A 364 -27.14 -18.78 -3.46
CA HIS A 364 -26.01 -18.73 -4.37
C HIS A 364 -25.66 -20.12 -4.91
N ASN A 365 -26.18 -20.49 -6.09
CA ASN A 365 -25.82 -21.74 -6.81
C ASN A 365 -24.39 -21.73 -7.39
N ALA A 366 -23.45 -21.00 -6.79
CA ALA A 366 -22.10 -20.92 -7.30
C ALA A 366 -21.28 -22.09 -6.77
N LYS A 367 -21.05 -23.08 -7.65
CA LYS A 367 -20.21 -24.23 -7.32
C LYS A 367 -18.73 -23.84 -7.45
N PRO A 368 -17.88 -24.13 -6.46
CA PRO A 368 -16.43 -23.92 -6.53
C PRO A 368 -15.71 -24.90 -7.50
N THR A 369 -16.45 -25.64 -8.32
CA THR A 369 -15.86 -26.62 -9.25
C THR A 369 -15.03 -25.97 -10.36
N THR A 370 -15.14 -24.64 -10.55
CA THR A 370 -14.39 -23.88 -11.57
C THR A 370 -13.51 -22.78 -10.96
N LEU A 371 -13.06 -22.90 -9.71
CA LEU A 371 -12.20 -21.89 -9.06
C LEU A 371 -10.85 -21.75 -9.79
N CYS A 372 -10.83 -20.96 -10.85
CA CYS A 372 -9.63 -20.56 -11.55
C CYS A 372 -9.19 -19.18 -11.07
N TYR A 373 -9.02 -19.01 -9.75
CA TYR A 373 -8.61 -17.73 -9.16
C TYR A 373 -7.11 -17.69 -9.00
N SER A 374 -6.47 -16.63 -9.51
CA SER A 374 -5.00 -16.48 -9.61
C SER A 374 -4.26 -16.50 -8.29
N ASP A 375 -4.94 -16.19 -7.19
CA ASP A 375 -4.40 -16.11 -5.83
C ASP A 375 -5.50 -16.53 -4.83
N THR A 376 -5.19 -17.43 -3.89
CA THR A 376 -6.14 -17.92 -2.86
C THR A 376 -5.39 -18.45 -1.62
N SER A 377 -6.11 -18.84 -0.58
CA SER A 377 -5.54 -19.40 0.66
C SER A 377 -5.64 -20.93 0.75
N PHE A 378 -4.81 -21.52 1.61
CA PHE A 378 -4.89 -22.94 1.96
C PHE A 378 -6.28 -23.31 2.50
N ASP A 379 -6.83 -22.53 3.43
CA ASP A 379 -8.14 -22.82 4.04
C ASP A 379 -9.25 -22.94 3.00
N ILE A 380 -9.25 -22.07 1.99
CA ILE A 380 -10.23 -22.10 0.90
C ILE A 380 -10.05 -23.36 0.06
N VAL A 381 -8.82 -23.69 -0.34
CA VAL A 381 -8.54 -24.89 -1.14
C VAL A 381 -8.87 -26.16 -0.39
N LYS A 382 -8.47 -26.25 0.88
CA LYS A 382 -8.77 -27.38 1.76
C LYS A 382 -10.27 -27.56 1.90
N TYR A 383 -11.01 -26.48 2.20
CA TYR A 383 -12.46 -26.53 2.31
C TYR A 383 -13.12 -26.98 1.00
N CYS A 384 -12.64 -26.49 -0.15
CA CYS A 384 -13.16 -26.91 -1.45
C CYS A 384 -12.90 -28.41 -1.70
N PHE A 385 -11.71 -28.89 -1.38
CA PHE A 385 -11.37 -30.30 -1.52
C PHE A 385 -12.20 -31.18 -0.59
N ASP A 386 -12.35 -30.80 0.68
CA ASP A 386 -13.06 -31.59 1.69
C ASP A 386 -14.58 -31.65 1.45
N ASN A 387 -15.19 -30.63 0.84
CA ASN A 387 -16.65 -30.51 0.75
C ASN A 387 -17.23 -30.69 -0.67
N PHE A 388 -16.42 -30.67 -1.72
CA PHE A 388 -16.90 -30.74 -3.11
C PHE A 388 -16.26 -31.91 -3.86
N GLN A 389 -17.00 -33.02 -4.01
CA GLN A 389 -16.52 -34.23 -4.69
C GLN A 389 -15.96 -33.97 -6.10
N ASN A 390 -16.53 -33.03 -6.84
CA ASN A 390 -16.09 -32.68 -8.19
C ASN A 390 -14.93 -31.67 -8.21
N TYR A 391 -14.41 -31.24 -7.06
CA TYR A 391 -13.25 -30.37 -7.00
C TYR A 391 -11.98 -31.19 -7.29
N ILE A 392 -11.22 -30.74 -8.29
CA ILE A 392 -9.96 -31.32 -8.69
C ILE A 392 -8.85 -30.35 -8.31
N PHE A 393 -7.91 -30.82 -7.51
CA PHE A 393 -6.68 -30.10 -7.21
C PHE A 393 -5.69 -30.29 -8.36
N THR A 394 -5.07 -29.21 -8.82
CA THR A 394 -4.10 -29.26 -9.94
C THR A 394 -2.84 -28.50 -9.58
N ASP A 395 -1.80 -28.59 -10.40
CA ASP A 395 -0.63 -27.70 -10.29
C ASP A 395 -1.00 -26.20 -10.28
N ILE A 396 -2.11 -25.82 -10.92
CA ILE A 396 -2.61 -24.45 -10.89
C ILE A 396 -3.07 -24.11 -9.47
N SER A 397 -3.86 -24.98 -8.84
CA SER A 397 -4.30 -24.80 -7.44
C SER A 397 -3.10 -24.78 -6.49
N PHE A 398 -2.12 -25.66 -6.72
CA PHE A 398 -0.85 -25.66 -6.00
C PHE A 398 -0.19 -24.30 -6.14
N ASN A 399 0.21 -23.88 -7.34
CA ASN A 399 0.99 -22.66 -7.58
C ASN A 399 0.38 -21.36 -7.01
N ARG A 400 -0.94 -21.33 -6.83
CA ARG A 400 -1.70 -20.15 -6.43
C ARG A 400 -2.00 -20.06 -4.93
N ALA A 401 -2.17 -21.20 -4.27
CA ALA A 401 -2.32 -21.27 -2.81
C ALA A 401 -0.98 -21.52 -2.11
N PHE A 402 -0.03 -22.14 -2.81
CA PHE A 402 1.32 -22.43 -2.36
C PHE A 402 2.14 -21.15 -2.23
N ASN A 403 2.16 -20.59 -1.02
CA ASN A 403 2.99 -19.44 -0.65
C ASN A 403 4.15 -19.86 0.28
N GLY A 404 4.73 -21.03 0.04
CA GLY A 404 5.76 -21.62 0.91
C GLY A 404 5.21 -22.23 2.21
N ASP A 405 3.92 -22.58 2.23
CA ASP A 405 3.28 -23.23 3.37
C ASP A 405 3.52 -24.76 3.30
N LEU A 406 4.29 -25.28 4.26
CA LEU A 406 4.59 -26.72 4.35
C LEU A 406 3.36 -27.54 4.78
N GLU A 407 2.46 -26.99 5.60
CA GLU A 407 1.26 -27.72 6.03
C GLU A 407 0.27 -27.90 4.88
N PHE A 408 0.19 -26.90 3.98
CA PHE A 408 -0.50 -27.06 2.70
C PHE A 408 0.06 -28.22 1.89
N VAL A 409 1.39 -28.33 1.78
CA VAL A 409 2.03 -29.40 1.02
C VAL A 409 1.79 -30.76 1.66
N LYS A 410 1.95 -30.87 2.98
CA LYS A 410 1.64 -32.10 3.74
C LYS A 410 0.21 -32.55 3.49
N PHE A 411 -0.75 -31.63 3.55
CA PHE A 411 -2.15 -31.93 3.25
C PHE A 411 -2.32 -32.47 1.83
N ILE A 412 -1.71 -31.85 0.83
CA ILE A 412 -1.84 -32.31 -0.57
C ILE A 412 -1.16 -33.65 -0.80
N VAL A 413 0.01 -33.90 -0.19
CA VAL A 413 0.68 -35.21 -0.28
C VAL A 413 -0.16 -36.30 0.38
N ASP A 414 -0.74 -36.04 1.55
CA ASP A 414 -1.68 -36.97 2.21
C ASP A 414 -2.90 -37.27 1.33
N LYS A 415 -3.45 -36.25 0.66
CA LYS A 415 -4.58 -36.43 -0.28
C LYS A 415 -4.19 -37.07 -1.59
N PHE A 416 -2.96 -36.91 -2.06
CA PHE A 416 -2.47 -37.61 -3.25
C PHE A 416 -2.48 -39.12 -3.02
N HIS A 417 -2.07 -39.57 -1.84
CA HIS A 417 -2.05 -40.99 -1.48
C HIS A 417 -3.44 -41.58 -1.20
N SER A 418 -4.36 -40.79 -0.64
CA SER A 418 -5.69 -41.26 -0.25
C SER A 418 -6.81 -41.03 -1.28
N ASP A 419 -6.68 -40.04 -2.15
CA ASP A 419 -7.69 -39.58 -3.12
C ASP A 419 -7.01 -39.04 -4.40
N GLY A 420 -6.07 -39.83 -4.94
CA GLY A 420 -5.18 -39.43 -6.03
C GLY A 420 -5.91 -39.05 -7.33
N GLU A 421 -7.10 -39.59 -7.58
CA GLU A 421 -7.91 -39.24 -8.77
C GLU A 421 -8.30 -37.76 -8.80
N ARG A 422 -8.40 -37.12 -7.63
CA ARG A 422 -8.74 -35.70 -7.47
C ARG A 422 -7.51 -34.81 -7.28
N ILE A 423 -6.30 -35.38 -7.22
CA ILE A 423 -5.03 -34.64 -7.11
C ILE A 423 -4.20 -34.85 -8.37
N LEU A 424 -4.29 -33.88 -9.29
CA LEU A 424 -3.52 -33.86 -10.55
C LEU A 424 -2.27 -32.98 -10.41
N LEU A 425 -1.31 -33.47 -9.63
CA LEU A 425 0.02 -32.88 -9.53
C LEU A 425 0.94 -33.43 -10.63
N SER A 426 1.77 -32.55 -11.21
CA SER A 426 2.82 -32.93 -12.16
C SER A 426 4.16 -32.31 -11.76
N TYR A 427 5.16 -32.46 -12.64
CA TYR A 427 6.49 -31.86 -12.48
C TYR A 427 6.48 -30.35 -12.15
N ARG A 428 5.41 -29.63 -12.52
CA ARG A 428 5.30 -28.18 -12.31
C ARG A 428 5.29 -27.76 -10.85
N CYS A 429 4.87 -28.63 -9.92
CA CYS A 429 4.92 -28.30 -8.50
C CYS A 429 6.39 -28.21 -8.00
N ILE A 430 7.27 -29.11 -8.46
CA ILE A 430 8.70 -29.06 -8.15
C ILE A 430 9.35 -27.86 -8.82
N ASP A 431 9.04 -27.59 -10.09
CA ASP A 431 9.52 -26.40 -10.79
C ASP A 431 9.24 -25.14 -9.94
N ARG A 432 8.02 -25.00 -9.45
CA ARG A 432 7.62 -23.84 -8.62
C ARG A 432 8.33 -23.77 -7.28
N VAL A 433 8.49 -24.90 -6.59
CA VAL A 433 9.20 -24.99 -5.31
C VAL A 433 10.65 -24.54 -5.46
N CYS A 434 11.31 -24.97 -6.53
CA CYS A 434 12.69 -24.60 -6.85
C CYS A 434 12.83 -23.15 -7.32
N GLU A 435 11.91 -22.68 -8.18
CA GLU A 435 11.85 -21.27 -8.61
C GLU A 435 11.77 -20.33 -7.40
N LYS A 436 10.96 -20.70 -6.39
CA LYS A 436 10.79 -19.94 -5.14
C LYS A 436 11.82 -20.23 -4.04
N ASN A 437 12.76 -21.14 -4.29
CA ASN A 437 13.84 -21.49 -3.38
C ASN A 437 13.38 -22.08 -2.02
N TYR A 438 12.30 -22.87 -2.00
CA TYR A 438 11.78 -23.50 -0.77
C TYR A 438 12.39 -24.88 -0.49
N LEU A 439 13.61 -24.92 0.06
CA LEU A 439 14.40 -26.16 0.25
C LEU A 439 13.68 -27.21 1.11
N HIS A 440 13.14 -26.80 2.26
CA HIS A 440 12.46 -27.71 3.19
C HIS A 440 11.23 -28.38 2.58
N ILE A 441 10.56 -27.70 1.65
CA ILE A 441 9.41 -28.24 0.90
C ILE A 441 9.88 -29.20 -0.17
N LEU A 442 10.95 -28.86 -0.89
CA LEU A 442 11.54 -29.76 -1.88
C LEU A 442 11.93 -31.09 -1.24
N ILE A 443 12.61 -31.06 -0.09
CA ILE A 443 12.95 -32.26 0.68
C ILE A 443 11.70 -33.07 0.97
N TYR A 444 10.68 -32.44 1.56
CA TYR A 444 9.45 -33.13 1.92
C TYR A 444 8.74 -33.77 0.72
N ILE A 445 8.60 -33.06 -0.40
CA ILE A 445 7.98 -33.61 -1.61
C ILE A 445 8.79 -34.80 -2.14
N LEU A 446 10.11 -34.68 -2.23
CA LEU A 446 10.95 -35.75 -2.78
C LEU A 446 10.99 -37.00 -1.89
N ASP A 447 10.86 -36.83 -0.57
CA ASP A 447 10.82 -37.93 0.39
C ASP A 447 9.46 -38.67 0.40
N ASN A 448 8.36 -37.96 0.13
CA ASN A 448 7.00 -38.50 0.25
C ASN A 448 6.28 -38.75 -1.08
N LEU A 449 6.80 -38.22 -2.19
CA LEU A 449 6.34 -38.44 -3.56
C LEU A 449 7.54 -38.78 -4.46
N PRO A 450 8.25 -39.90 -4.22
CA PRO A 450 9.48 -40.22 -4.96
C PRO A 450 9.28 -40.43 -6.46
N GLU A 451 8.06 -40.80 -6.88
CA GLU A 451 7.69 -41.05 -8.27
C GLU A 451 7.29 -39.79 -9.05
N ILE A 452 7.20 -38.64 -8.38
CA ILE A 452 6.77 -37.41 -9.03
C ILE A 452 7.71 -37.04 -10.18
N GLU A 453 7.13 -36.64 -11.30
CA GLU A 453 7.90 -36.24 -12.46
C GLU A 453 8.75 -35.00 -12.15
N ILE A 454 9.91 -34.91 -12.80
CA ILE A 454 10.82 -33.76 -12.67
C ILE A 454 11.14 -33.27 -14.08
N SER A 455 11.06 -31.95 -14.29
CA SER A 455 11.51 -31.33 -15.54
C SER A 455 12.99 -30.96 -15.47
N ARG A 456 13.53 -30.32 -16.50
CA ARG A 456 14.87 -29.72 -16.43
C ARG A 456 14.94 -28.40 -15.65
N GLU A 457 13.82 -27.76 -15.33
CA GLU A 457 13.80 -26.45 -14.63
C GLU A 457 14.36 -26.49 -13.19
N PRO A 458 14.05 -27.50 -12.34
CA PRO A 458 14.40 -27.47 -10.92
C PRO A 458 15.90 -27.31 -10.67
N ILE A 459 16.74 -28.03 -11.42
CA ILE A 459 18.19 -27.90 -11.30
C ILE A 459 18.69 -26.53 -11.79
N ASN A 460 18.08 -26.00 -12.86
CA ASN A 460 18.43 -24.68 -13.39
C ASN A 460 18.09 -23.57 -12.40
N ASP A 461 16.93 -23.66 -11.75
CA ASP A 461 16.49 -22.68 -10.76
C ASP A 461 17.28 -22.80 -9.46
N ALA A 462 17.60 -24.01 -9.00
CA ALA A 462 18.49 -24.22 -7.85
C ALA A 462 19.87 -23.56 -8.06
N ILE A 463 20.44 -23.70 -9.26
CA ILE A 463 21.71 -23.06 -9.65
C ILE A 463 21.56 -21.54 -9.70
N LYS A 464 20.49 -21.01 -10.31
CA LYS A 464 20.26 -19.55 -10.39
C LYS A 464 20.08 -18.92 -9.01
N ASN A 465 19.44 -19.66 -8.10
CA ASN A 465 19.21 -19.28 -6.71
C ASN A 465 20.43 -19.47 -5.81
N GLN A 466 21.56 -19.99 -6.33
CA GLN A 466 22.77 -20.29 -5.54
C GLN A 466 22.50 -21.21 -4.34
N ASN A 467 21.53 -22.11 -4.46
CA ASN A 467 21.17 -23.02 -3.38
C ASN A 467 21.91 -24.36 -3.55
N TYR A 468 23.01 -24.52 -2.81
CA TYR A 468 23.86 -25.69 -2.90
C TYR A 468 23.15 -26.97 -2.49
N GLU A 469 22.36 -26.91 -1.41
CA GLU A 469 21.62 -28.04 -0.87
C GLU A 469 20.55 -28.54 -1.86
N MET A 470 19.82 -27.62 -2.52
CA MET A 470 18.90 -28.00 -3.60
C MET A 470 19.62 -28.65 -4.79
N VAL A 471 20.79 -28.13 -5.16
CA VAL A 471 21.60 -28.74 -6.22
C VAL A 471 22.02 -30.16 -5.83
N GLN A 472 22.41 -30.41 -4.57
CA GLN A 472 22.75 -31.75 -4.11
C GLN A 472 21.56 -32.71 -4.23
N LEU A 473 20.34 -32.27 -3.93
CA LEU A 473 19.13 -33.09 -4.04
C LEU A 473 18.74 -33.41 -5.49
N LEU A 474 19.12 -32.55 -6.44
CA LEU A 474 18.63 -32.58 -7.82
C LEU A 474 19.66 -33.05 -8.85
N LYS A 475 20.97 -32.95 -8.57
CA LYS A 475 22.04 -33.23 -9.56
C LYS A 475 22.04 -34.67 -10.08
N ASP A 476 21.51 -35.61 -9.31
CA ASP A 476 21.45 -37.03 -9.68
C ASP A 476 20.06 -37.43 -10.21
N ARG A 477 19.10 -36.48 -10.26
CA ARG A 477 17.74 -36.71 -10.77
C ARG A 477 17.67 -36.34 -12.25
N ILE A 478 17.40 -37.33 -13.10
CA ILE A 478 17.22 -37.16 -14.54
C ILE A 478 15.81 -36.62 -14.79
N PRO A 479 15.62 -35.60 -15.65
CA PRO A 479 14.28 -35.15 -16.03
C PRO A 479 13.45 -36.31 -16.61
N THR A 480 12.28 -36.53 -16.02
CA THR A 480 11.33 -37.59 -16.41
C THR A 480 10.15 -37.05 -17.20
N LYS A 481 9.94 -35.73 -17.21
CA LYS A 481 8.94 -35.08 -18.06
C LYS A 481 9.14 -35.49 -19.53
N PRO A 482 8.07 -35.85 -20.26
CA PRO A 482 8.19 -36.29 -21.66
C PRO A 482 8.96 -35.29 -22.53
N LYS A 483 9.96 -35.81 -23.25
CA LYS A 483 10.86 -35.08 -24.17
C LYS A 483 11.89 -34.14 -23.51
N ASP A 484 11.87 -33.98 -22.19
CA ASP A 484 12.94 -33.27 -21.51
C ASP A 484 14.21 -34.14 -21.48
N LYS A 485 15.37 -33.47 -21.55
CA LYS A 485 16.69 -34.07 -21.35
C LYS A 485 17.43 -33.23 -20.31
N PRO A 486 18.40 -33.80 -19.58
CA PRO A 486 19.30 -33.02 -18.75
C PRO A 486 19.92 -31.88 -19.58
N THR A 487 19.71 -30.63 -19.16
CA THR A 487 20.20 -29.45 -19.90
C THR A 487 20.37 -28.29 -18.92
N LEU A 488 21.46 -27.54 -19.08
CA LEU A 488 21.66 -26.25 -18.41
C LEU A 488 21.49 -25.13 -19.43
N TYR A 489 20.66 -24.14 -19.12
CA TYR A 489 20.48 -22.97 -19.97
C TYR A 489 21.72 -22.09 -19.97
N ASP A 490 21.95 -21.35 -21.06
CA ASP A 490 23.08 -20.42 -21.14
C ASP A 490 23.02 -19.37 -20.02
N SER A 491 21.82 -18.88 -19.69
CA SER A 491 21.60 -17.97 -18.55
C SER A 491 21.94 -18.62 -17.20
N THR A 492 21.67 -19.91 -17.03
CA THR A 492 22.04 -20.68 -15.83
C THR A 492 23.56 -20.83 -15.74
N ILE A 493 24.22 -21.11 -16.87
CA ILE A 493 25.68 -21.23 -16.98
C ILE A 493 26.37 -19.90 -16.68
N GLU A 494 25.90 -18.81 -17.26
CA GLU A 494 26.39 -17.46 -16.96
C GLU A 494 26.26 -17.14 -15.47
N LYS A 495 25.11 -17.50 -14.87
CA LYS A 495 24.90 -17.30 -13.44
C LYS A 495 25.89 -18.11 -12.63
N LEU A 496 26.07 -19.40 -12.95
CA LEU A 496 27.05 -20.28 -12.32
C LEU A 496 28.48 -19.70 -12.40
N LYS A 497 28.90 -19.19 -13.56
CA LYS A 497 30.21 -18.51 -13.74
C LYS A 497 30.35 -17.25 -12.89
N SER A 498 29.28 -16.49 -12.74
CA SER A 498 29.30 -15.20 -12.04
C SER A 498 29.59 -15.33 -10.55
N TYR A 499 29.12 -16.42 -9.92
CA TYR A 499 29.32 -16.64 -8.48
C TYR A 499 30.33 -17.73 -8.16
N SER A 500 30.77 -18.56 -9.10
CA SER A 500 31.79 -19.59 -8.84
C SER A 500 33.13 -19.01 -8.35
N LYS A 501 33.42 -17.76 -8.71
CA LYS A 501 34.57 -16.99 -8.18
C LYS A 501 34.49 -16.70 -6.68
N LYS A 502 33.27 -16.71 -6.11
CA LYS A 502 32.99 -16.42 -4.69
C LYS A 502 32.68 -17.69 -3.90
N ASP A 503 31.90 -18.60 -4.49
CA ASP A 503 31.54 -19.90 -3.93
C ASP A 503 31.50 -20.95 -5.04
N ASN A 504 32.51 -21.82 -5.07
CA ASN A 504 32.68 -22.82 -6.10
C ASN A 504 32.02 -24.17 -5.77
N ARG A 505 31.28 -24.30 -4.67
CA ARG A 505 30.72 -25.59 -4.22
C ARG A 505 29.75 -26.19 -5.25
N ILE A 506 28.85 -25.36 -5.80
CA ILE A 506 27.88 -25.80 -6.82
C ILE A 506 28.59 -26.25 -8.09
N LEU A 507 29.49 -25.43 -8.64
CA LEU A 507 30.20 -25.75 -9.88
C LEU A 507 31.07 -27.00 -9.70
N SER A 508 31.83 -27.10 -8.61
CA SER A 508 32.64 -28.29 -8.31
C SER A 508 31.79 -29.56 -8.21
N SER A 509 30.63 -29.48 -7.57
CA SER A 509 29.71 -30.62 -7.47
C SER A 509 29.10 -31.02 -8.81
N LEU A 510 28.85 -30.07 -9.72
CA LEU A 510 28.26 -30.37 -11.03
C LEU A 510 29.30 -30.89 -12.01
N VAL A 511 30.55 -30.41 -11.95
CA VAL A 511 31.65 -30.90 -12.80
C VAL A 511 31.97 -32.36 -12.49
N GLY A 512 31.93 -32.76 -11.21
CA GLY A 512 32.12 -34.16 -10.80
C GLY A 512 30.92 -35.07 -11.08
N ASN A 513 29.77 -34.54 -11.49
CA ASN A 513 28.57 -35.33 -11.78
C ASN A 513 28.61 -35.83 -13.24
N PRO A 514 28.30 -37.11 -13.52
CA PRO A 514 28.44 -37.70 -14.84
C PRO A 514 27.52 -37.09 -15.91
N ILE A 515 26.39 -36.52 -15.50
CA ILE A 515 25.41 -35.92 -16.41
C ILE A 515 25.80 -34.47 -16.70
N TYR A 516 25.87 -33.65 -15.64
CA TYR A 516 26.07 -32.21 -15.78
C TYR A 516 27.52 -31.84 -16.07
N GLY A 517 28.49 -32.66 -15.66
CA GLY A 517 29.91 -32.47 -15.99
C GLY A 517 30.16 -32.54 -17.50
N LYS A 518 29.49 -33.45 -18.21
CA LYS A 518 29.56 -33.54 -19.68
C LYS A 518 28.98 -32.28 -20.34
N ILE A 519 27.80 -31.83 -19.89
CA ILE A 519 27.14 -30.62 -20.40
C ILE A 519 28.02 -29.38 -20.19
N LEU A 520 28.63 -29.26 -19.00
CA LEU A 520 29.55 -28.18 -18.69
C LEU A 520 30.83 -28.25 -19.54
N ASN A 521 31.42 -29.43 -19.76
CA ASN A 521 32.60 -29.59 -20.62
C ASN A 521 32.32 -29.16 -22.06
N GLU A 522 31.17 -29.53 -22.62
CA GLU A 522 30.74 -29.14 -23.96
C GLU A 522 30.52 -27.62 -24.09
N LYS A 523 29.97 -26.98 -23.03
CA LYS A 523 29.64 -25.55 -23.03
C LYS A 523 30.81 -24.64 -22.68
N PHE A 524 31.79 -25.12 -21.91
CA PHE A 524 32.91 -24.32 -21.43
C PHE A 524 34.19 -24.50 -22.24
N GLY A 525 34.36 -25.65 -22.93
CA GLY A 525 35.68 -26.09 -23.41
C GLY A 525 36.57 -26.47 -22.22
N ASN A 526 37.25 -27.63 -22.27
CA ASN A 526 38.10 -28.20 -21.21
C ASN A 526 38.08 -27.46 -19.86
N THR A 527 37.18 -27.88 -18.97
CA THR A 527 36.90 -27.26 -17.66
C THR A 527 38.11 -27.07 -16.75
N GLN A 528 39.25 -27.71 -17.05
CA GLN A 528 40.52 -27.55 -16.33
C GLN A 528 41.05 -26.10 -16.31
N SER A 529 40.71 -25.24 -17.27
CA SER A 529 41.23 -23.85 -17.29
C SER A 529 40.54 -22.92 -16.29
N TYR A 530 39.38 -23.31 -15.72
CA TYR A 530 38.58 -22.47 -14.82
C TYR A 530 38.79 -22.78 -13.32
N PHE A 531 39.55 -23.83 -13.00
CA PHE A 531 39.93 -24.18 -11.63
C PHE A 531 41.27 -23.55 -11.19
N LYS A 532 41.79 -22.58 -11.96
CA LYS A 532 42.96 -21.77 -11.62
C LYS A 532 42.56 -20.41 -11.07
#